data_AF-A0A933LJX3-F1
#
_entry.id   AF-A0A933LJX3-F1
#
_cell.length_a   1.000
_cell.length_b   1.000
_cell.length_c   1.000
_cell.angle_alpha   90.00
_cell.angle_beta   90.00
_cell.angle_gamma   90.00
#
_symmetry.space_group_name_H-M   'P 1'
#
loop_
_entity.id
_entity.type
_entity.pdbx_description
1 polymer ?
#
loop_
_entity_poly.entity_id
_entity_poly.type
_entity_poly.pdbx_seq_one_letter_code
_entity_poly.pdbx_strand_id
1 'polypeptide(L)'
;MRDAQYQPVNIADRGPHRATAAGRLAVAVLAAAWMSPVLADEPGGNAGGPDATTRMMAFVEKSTQATELFNERKAAEALPVFEELARDYADLDEDGYAIMGLADCLHALGRVDEARAQYEVIARAYPSLGADVRQRLREMALAGEPDDSLLNELRTEAATATEDVFTVQLQLGRALEKRAAALLREAVTAFRTAADTDRDLLHPARRAAHRQADMLAEIQEDVSSLIDRMEQAWGAIKTMGDLARCKDEQTDASVEGYQAAWTAPGKDQQRVRLEVTWTGDKTIKATMNGSPVQLSPTQTLLIRRHQERISAILLEAAQTGGAEPLKR
;
A
#
# COMPACT_ATOMS: atom_id res chain seq x y z
N MET A 1 40.50 -0.72 -4.11
CA MET A 1 39.97 0.49 -4.75
C MET A 1 39.75 0.16 -6.22
N ARG A 2 38.52 -0.20 -6.59
CA ARG A 2 38.07 -0.32 -7.98
C ARG A 2 36.82 0.54 -8.09
N ASP A 3 36.92 1.59 -8.90
CA ASP A 3 35.83 2.51 -9.19
C ASP A 3 34.79 1.79 -10.04
N ALA A 4 33.61 1.56 -9.47
CA ALA A 4 32.45 1.12 -10.21
C ALA A 4 31.75 2.37 -10.76
N GLN A 5 31.95 2.63 -12.05
CA GLN A 5 31.23 3.66 -12.79
C GLN A 5 29.75 3.26 -12.91
N TYR A 6 28.89 4.04 -12.27
CA TYR A 6 27.44 3.96 -12.42
C TYR A 6 27.06 4.51 -13.80
N GLN A 7 26.59 3.64 -14.70
CA GLN A 7 25.94 4.07 -15.94
C GLN A 7 24.42 4.15 -15.70
N PRO A 8 23.78 5.30 -15.94
CA PRO A 8 22.33 5.41 -15.85
C PRO A 8 21.67 4.59 -16.96
N VAL A 9 20.77 3.70 -16.57
CA VAL A 9 19.93 2.93 -17.50
C VAL A 9 19.00 3.90 -18.21
N ASN A 10 19.09 3.96 -19.54
CA ASN A 10 18.28 4.79 -20.39
C ASN A 10 16.86 4.19 -20.52
N ILE A 11 15.88 4.76 -19.81
CA ILE A 11 14.47 4.30 -19.74
C ILE A 11 13.65 4.85 -20.93
N ALA A 12 14.24 4.91 -22.12
CA ALA A 12 13.59 5.49 -23.30
C ALA A 12 13.03 4.46 -24.30
N ASP A 13 13.12 3.16 -24.00
CA ASP A 13 12.71 2.10 -24.94
C ASP A 13 11.74 1.08 -24.29
N ARG A 14 10.61 1.58 -23.77
CA ARG A 14 9.47 0.74 -23.42
C ARG A 14 8.39 0.91 -24.49
N GLY A 15 8.21 -0.15 -25.28
CA GLY A 15 7.15 -0.29 -26.28
C GLY A 15 5.72 -0.13 -25.72
N PRO A 16 4.72 -0.12 -26.60
CA PRO A 16 3.44 0.52 -26.34
C PRO A 16 2.61 -0.19 -25.27
N HIS A 17 2.17 0.61 -24.30
CA HIS A 17 0.92 0.54 -23.54
C HIS A 17 0.34 -0.87 -23.27
N ARG A 18 0.60 -1.39 -22.07
CA ARG A 18 -0.25 -2.40 -21.41
C ARG A 18 -1.60 -1.75 -21.10
N ALA A 19 -2.55 -1.87 -22.04
CA ALA A 19 -3.97 -1.77 -21.72
C ALA A 19 -4.31 -2.85 -20.68
N THR A 20 -5.08 -2.49 -19.66
CA THR A 20 -5.57 -3.39 -18.62
C THR A 20 -6.23 -4.62 -19.24
N ALA A 21 -5.97 -5.82 -18.71
CA ALA A 21 -6.50 -7.09 -19.21
C ALA A 21 -8.03 -7.08 -19.41
N ALA A 22 -8.76 -6.32 -18.58
CA ALA A 22 -10.20 -6.09 -18.71
C ALA A 22 -10.62 -5.44 -20.04
N GLY A 23 -9.79 -4.57 -20.63
CA GLY A 23 -10.06 -3.95 -21.94
C GLY A 23 -9.72 -4.83 -23.13
N ARG A 24 -8.86 -5.86 -22.95
CA ARG A 24 -8.51 -6.82 -24.00
C ARG A 24 -9.56 -7.91 -24.18
N LEU A 25 -10.20 -8.35 -23.11
CA LEU A 25 -11.21 -9.42 -23.15
C LEU A 25 -12.52 -8.97 -23.83
N ALA A 26 -13.02 -7.78 -23.53
CA ALA A 26 -14.22 -7.26 -24.21
C ALA A 26 -14.00 -7.07 -25.73
N VAL A 27 -12.81 -6.63 -26.15
CA VAL A 27 -12.47 -6.47 -27.57
C VAL A 27 -12.16 -7.81 -28.26
N ALA A 28 -11.59 -8.79 -27.55
CA ALA A 28 -11.30 -10.12 -28.08
C ALA A 28 -12.58 -10.96 -28.28
N VAL A 29 -13.55 -10.88 -27.35
CA VAL A 29 -14.87 -11.52 -27.51
C VAL A 29 -15.62 -10.91 -28.71
N LEU A 30 -15.50 -9.60 -28.92
CA LEU A 30 -16.03 -8.92 -30.12
C LEU A 30 -15.30 -9.33 -31.42
N ALA A 31 -14.02 -9.71 -31.38
CA ALA A 31 -13.26 -10.10 -32.57
C ALA A 31 -13.42 -11.59 -32.92
N ALA A 32 -13.56 -12.48 -31.94
CA ALA A 32 -13.74 -13.92 -32.16
C ALA A 32 -15.14 -14.26 -32.71
N ALA A 33 -16.18 -13.51 -32.29
CA ALA A 33 -17.55 -13.70 -32.79
C ALA A 33 -17.74 -13.29 -34.27
N TRP A 34 -16.79 -12.57 -34.89
CA TRP A 34 -16.90 -12.05 -36.26
C TRP A 34 -15.97 -12.75 -37.27
N MET A 35 -15.09 -13.67 -36.85
CA MET A 35 -14.07 -14.28 -37.74
C MET A 35 -14.15 -15.81 -37.90
N SER A 36 -15.34 -16.41 -37.79
CA SER A 36 -15.56 -17.79 -38.25
C SER A 36 -16.32 -17.84 -39.58
N PRO A 37 -15.65 -17.91 -40.73
CA PRO A 37 -16.26 -18.43 -41.95
C PRO A 37 -16.17 -19.96 -41.96
N VAL A 38 -17.34 -20.59 -42.02
CA VAL A 38 -17.70 -21.78 -42.82
C VAL A 38 -16.54 -22.68 -43.30
N LEU A 39 -16.55 -23.95 -42.85
CA LEU A 39 -16.15 -25.23 -43.50
C LEU A 39 -16.05 -26.26 -42.34
N ALA A 40 -16.76 -27.39 -42.24
CA ALA A 40 -17.37 -28.28 -43.20
C ALA A 40 -18.52 -29.10 -42.57
N ASP A 41 -19.29 -29.71 -43.45
CA ASP A 41 -20.49 -30.54 -43.31
C ASP A 41 -20.42 -31.67 -42.25
N GLU A 42 -21.23 -31.60 -41.20
CA GLU A 42 -21.67 -32.75 -40.39
C GLU A 42 -23.20 -32.71 -40.25
N PRO A 43 -23.93 -33.75 -40.69
CA PRO A 43 -25.38 -33.81 -40.58
C PRO A 43 -25.77 -34.51 -39.28
N GLY A 44 -26.06 -33.73 -38.22
CA GLY A 44 -26.70 -34.31 -37.03
C GLY A 44 -26.54 -33.53 -35.74
N GLY A 45 -27.25 -32.42 -35.59
CA GLY A 45 -27.41 -31.76 -34.29
C GLY A 45 -27.49 -30.25 -34.37
N ASN A 46 -28.56 -29.72 -34.94
CA ASN A 46 -28.86 -28.29 -34.89
C ASN A 46 -29.27 -27.89 -33.45
N ALA A 47 -28.29 -27.75 -32.56
CA ALA A 47 -28.46 -27.26 -31.19
C ALA A 47 -28.17 -25.75 -31.05
N GLY A 48 -27.77 -25.08 -32.14
CA GLY A 48 -27.54 -23.63 -32.19
C GLY A 48 -28.78 -22.86 -32.64
N GLY A 49 -29.87 -22.92 -31.87
CA GLY A 49 -31.07 -22.14 -32.14
C GLY A 49 -30.87 -20.63 -31.89
N PRO A 50 -31.81 -19.77 -32.31
CA PRO A 50 -31.82 -18.33 -32.01
C PRO A 50 -31.69 -18.00 -30.50
N ASP A 51 -31.97 -18.98 -29.64
CA ASP A 51 -31.78 -18.93 -28.19
C ASP A 51 -30.30 -18.80 -27.76
N ALA A 52 -29.38 -19.53 -28.41
CA ALA A 52 -27.96 -19.50 -28.07
C ALA A 52 -27.31 -18.14 -28.39
N THR A 53 -27.62 -17.57 -29.56
CA THR A 53 -27.16 -16.22 -29.93
C THR A 53 -27.76 -15.15 -29.02
N THR A 54 -29.05 -15.27 -28.69
CA THR A 54 -29.72 -14.34 -27.76
C THR A 54 -29.05 -14.38 -26.38
N ARG A 55 -28.71 -15.58 -25.90
CA ARG A 55 -28.03 -15.78 -24.61
C ARG A 55 -26.61 -15.23 -24.61
N MET A 56 -25.84 -15.41 -25.69
CA MET A 56 -24.52 -14.81 -25.85
C MET A 56 -24.58 -13.27 -25.83
N MET A 57 -25.52 -12.68 -26.56
CA MET A 57 -25.69 -11.22 -26.57
C MET A 57 -26.05 -10.70 -25.17
N ALA A 58 -26.93 -11.39 -24.45
CA ALA A 58 -27.29 -11.05 -23.07
C ALA A 58 -26.08 -11.17 -22.12
N PHE A 59 -25.24 -12.19 -22.27
CA PHE A 59 -24.00 -12.33 -21.50
C PHE A 59 -23.06 -11.14 -21.71
N VAL A 60 -22.84 -10.74 -22.97
CA VAL A 60 -21.96 -9.61 -23.32
C VAL A 60 -22.51 -8.30 -22.76
N GLU A 61 -23.81 -8.04 -22.93
CA GLU A 61 -24.47 -6.84 -22.42
C GLU A 61 -24.35 -6.74 -20.89
N LYS A 62 -24.69 -7.82 -20.17
CA LYS A 62 -24.60 -7.86 -18.71
C LYS A 62 -23.18 -7.76 -18.19
N SER A 63 -22.22 -8.42 -18.84
CA SER A 63 -20.79 -8.33 -18.51
C SER A 63 -20.26 -6.90 -18.64
N THR A 64 -20.70 -6.21 -19.69
CA THR A 64 -20.37 -4.80 -19.92
C THR A 64 -20.97 -3.92 -18.83
N GLN A 65 -22.27 -4.08 -18.55
CA GLN A 65 -22.98 -3.36 -17.49
C GLN A 65 -22.32 -3.56 -16.11
N ALA A 66 -22.03 -4.81 -15.72
CA ALA A 66 -21.42 -5.13 -14.44
C ALA A 66 -20.06 -4.46 -14.28
N THR A 67 -19.28 -4.41 -15.36
CA THR A 67 -17.96 -3.78 -15.38
C THR A 67 -18.03 -2.27 -15.30
N GLU A 68 -18.98 -1.65 -16.00
CA GLU A 68 -19.23 -0.21 -15.89
C GLU A 68 -19.60 0.16 -14.45
N LEU A 69 -20.54 -0.57 -13.83
CA LEU A 69 -20.91 -0.38 -12.42
C LEU A 69 -19.70 -0.52 -11.49
N PHE A 70 -18.88 -1.56 -11.68
CA PHE A 70 -17.69 -1.77 -10.87
C PHE A 70 -16.66 -0.64 -11.02
N ASN A 71 -16.39 -0.21 -12.26
CA ASN A 71 -15.48 0.90 -12.57
C ASN A 71 -15.96 2.25 -12.01
N GLU A 72 -17.28 2.45 -11.94
CA GLU A 72 -17.91 3.59 -11.27
C GLU A 72 -17.90 3.49 -9.72
N ARG A 73 -17.20 2.50 -9.16
CA ARG A 73 -17.14 2.19 -7.73
C ARG A 73 -18.49 1.79 -7.12
N LYS A 74 -19.45 1.36 -7.95
CA LYS A 74 -20.75 0.85 -7.50
C LYS A 74 -20.70 -0.67 -7.33
N ALA A 75 -19.75 -1.16 -6.53
CA ALA A 75 -19.55 -2.59 -6.32
C ALA A 75 -20.80 -3.30 -5.76
N ALA A 76 -21.62 -2.61 -4.96
CA ALA A 76 -22.88 -3.14 -4.44
C ALA A 76 -23.92 -3.39 -5.54
N GLU A 77 -23.91 -2.59 -6.60
CA GLU A 77 -24.80 -2.74 -7.76
C GLU A 77 -24.22 -3.72 -8.78
N ALA A 78 -22.91 -3.77 -8.95
CA ALA A 78 -22.23 -4.70 -9.85
C ALA A 78 -22.31 -6.16 -9.37
N LEU A 79 -22.21 -6.39 -8.05
CA LEU A 79 -22.21 -7.72 -7.46
C LEU A 79 -23.38 -8.61 -7.92
N PRO A 80 -24.67 -8.20 -7.79
CA PRO A 80 -25.77 -9.05 -8.20
C PRO A 80 -25.77 -9.38 -9.70
N VAL A 81 -25.21 -8.50 -10.55
CA VAL A 81 -25.07 -8.76 -12.00
C VAL A 81 -24.00 -9.81 -12.26
N PHE A 82 -22.85 -9.74 -11.58
CA PHE A 82 -21.82 -10.79 -11.67
C PHE A 82 -22.27 -12.13 -11.06
N GLU A 83 -23.06 -12.11 -9.98
CA GLU A 83 -23.69 -13.31 -9.41
C GLU A 83 -24.67 -13.96 -10.39
N GLU A 84 -25.44 -13.16 -11.14
CA GLU A 84 -26.31 -13.66 -12.20
C GLU A 84 -25.52 -14.25 -13.35
N LEU A 85 -24.48 -13.55 -13.83
CA LEU A 85 -23.58 -14.04 -14.88
C LEU A 85 -22.94 -15.38 -14.51
N ALA A 86 -22.38 -15.48 -13.30
CA ALA A 86 -21.71 -16.70 -12.82
C ALA A 86 -22.68 -17.88 -12.61
N ARG A 87 -23.98 -17.62 -12.42
CA ARG A 87 -25.01 -18.66 -12.22
C ARG A 87 -25.64 -19.09 -13.53
N ASP A 88 -26.07 -18.13 -14.34
CA ASP A 88 -26.98 -18.34 -15.46
C ASP A 88 -26.24 -18.44 -16.80
N TYR A 89 -24.95 -18.07 -16.83
CA TYR A 89 -24.10 -18.06 -18.02
C TYR A 89 -22.73 -18.72 -17.78
N ALA A 90 -22.63 -19.64 -16.82
CA ALA A 90 -21.37 -20.29 -16.44
C ALA A 90 -20.68 -21.04 -17.60
N ASP A 91 -21.44 -21.59 -18.54
CA ASP A 91 -20.94 -22.25 -19.76
C ASP A 91 -20.39 -21.26 -20.80
N LEU A 92 -20.69 -19.96 -20.68
CA LEU A 92 -20.13 -18.91 -21.54
C LEU A 92 -18.94 -18.19 -20.89
N ASP A 93 -18.67 -18.43 -19.61
CA ASP A 93 -17.59 -17.81 -18.83
C ASP A 93 -16.29 -18.66 -18.87
N GLU A 94 -15.86 -19.07 -20.06
CA GLU A 94 -14.72 -20.00 -20.24
C GLU A 94 -13.41 -19.48 -19.60
N ASP A 95 -13.23 -18.16 -19.60
CA ASP A 95 -12.06 -17.49 -19.04
C ASP A 95 -12.22 -17.12 -17.55
N GLY A 96 -13.35 -17.45 -16.92
CA GLY A 96 -13.62 -17.14 -15.51
C GLY A 96 -13.74 -15.64 -15.21
N TYR A 97 -14.16 -14.85 -16.20
CA TYR A 97 -14.30 -13.40 -16.10
C TYR A 97 -15.41 -13.00 -15.11
N ALA A 98 -16.60 -13.59 -15.23
CA ALA A 98 -17.73 -13.24 -14.37
C ALA A 98 -17.47 -13.61 -12.91
N ILE A 99 -16.90 -14.81 -12.68
CA ILE A 99 -16.54 -15.24 -11.32
C ILE A 99 -15.39 -14.42 -10.72
N MET A 100 -14.43 -13.95 -11.54
CA MET A 100 -13.41 -12.99 -11.09
C MET A 100 -14.03 -11.65 -10.71
N GLY A 101 -14.94 -11.13 -11.54
CA GLY A 101 -15.69 -9.89 -11.25
C GLY A 101 -16.50 -9.97 -9.97
N LEU A 102 -17.12 -11.12 -9.70
CA LEU A 102 -17.82 -11.41 -8.44
C LEU A 102 -16.86 -11.32 -7.24
N ALA A 103 -15.70 -12.00 -7.30
CA ALA A 103 -14.71 -11.97 -6.23
C ALA A 103 -14.16 -10.55 -5.99
N ASP A 104 -13.90 -9.81 -7.06
CA ASP A 104 -13.48 -8.41 -7.03
C ASP A 104 -14.52 -7.50 -6.36
N CYS A 105 -15.82 -7.71 -6.64
CA CYS A 105 -16.91 -6.99 -5.99
C CYS A 105 -16.99 -7.29 -4.50
N LEU A 106 -16.89 -8.57 -4.10
CA LEU A 106 -16.87 -8.98 -2.70
C LEU A 106 -15.72 -8.29 -1.95
N HIS A 107 -14.52 -8.27 -2.55
CA HIS A 107 -13.37 -7.60 -1.97
C HIS A 107 -13.59 -6.10 -1.82
N ALA A 108 -14.11 -5.42 -2.86
CA ALA A 108 -14.41 -3.99 -2.83
C ALA A 108 -15.47 -3.61 -1.77
N LEU A 109 -16.37 -4.53 -1.43
CA LEU A 109 -17.38 -4.37 -0.38
C LEU A 109 -16.87 -4.71 1.03
N GLY A 110 -15.59 -5.07 1.18
CA GLY A 110 -15.01 -5.47 2.46
C GLY A 110 -15.43 -6.86 2.94
N ARG A 111 -16.06 -7.67 2.07
CA ARG A 111 -16.42 -9.08 2.34
C ARG A 111 -15.20 -9.97 2.09
N VAL A 112 -14.13 -9.73 2.84
CA VAL A 112 -12.77 -10.24 2.58
C VAL A 112 -12.70 -11.77 2.60
N ASP A 113 -13.35 -12.43 3.55
CA ASP A 113 -13.32 -13.89 3.68
C ASP A 113 -14.06 -14.57 2.52
N GLU A 114 -15.18 -13.98 2.09
CA GLU A 114 -15.95 -14.49 0.95
C GLU A 114 -15.18 -14.30 -0.36
N ALA A 115 -14.55 -13.13 -0.55
CA ALA A 115 -13.68 -12.87 -1.70
C ALA A 115 -12.51 -13.88 -1.74
N ARG A 116 -11.86 -14.15 -0.60
CA ARG A 116 -10.78 -15.13 -0.49
C ARG A 116 -11.24 -16.52 -0.92
N ALA A 117 -12.37 -16.97 -0.38
CA ALA A 117 -12.94 -18.27 -0.73
C ALA A 117 -13.23 -18.37 -2.24
N GLN A 118 -13.75 -17.31 -2.85
CA GLN A 118 -13.99 -17.29 -4.30
C GLN A 118 -12.69 -17.34 -5.10
N TYR A 119 -11.68 -16.52 -4.75
CA TYR A 119 -10.38 -16.58 -5.40
C TYR A 119 -9.74 -17.98 -5.30
N GLU A 120 -9.83 -18.66 -4.16
CA GLU A 120 -9.33 -20.04 -4.01
C GLU A 120 -10.08 -21.05 -4.88
N VAL A 121 -11.38 -20.84 -5.13
CA VAL A 121 -12.15 -21.65 -6.10
C VAL A 121 -11.68 -21.34 -7.52
N ILE A 122 -11.51 -20.06 -7.87
CA ILE A 122 -11.06 -19.62 -9.21
C ILE A 122 -9.66 -20.18 -9.50
N ALA A 123 -8.73 -20.14 -8.56
CA ALA A 123 -7.38 -20.68 -8.73
C ALA A 123 -7.37 -22.18 -9.09
N ARG A 124 -8.37 -22.93 -8.61
CA ARG A 124 -8.52 -24.38 -8.89
C ARG A 124 -9.26 -24.64 -10.21
N ALA A 125 -10.28 -23.83 -10.51
CA ALA A 125 -11.13 -24.01 -11.67
C ALA A 125 -10.52 -23.42 -12.97
N TYR A 126 -9.78 -22.32 -12.86
CA TYR A 126 -9.23 -21.54 -13.98
C TYR A 126 -7.71 -21.35 -13.82
N PRO A 127 -6.88 -22.35 -14.17
CA PRO A 127 -5.43 -22.26 -14.02
C PRO A 127 -4.78 -21.09 -14.78
N SER A 128 -5.37 -20.67 -15.91
CA SER A 128 -4.94 -19.50 -16.70
C SER A 128 -4.99 -18.20 -15.90
N LEU A 129 -5.95 -18.07 -14.97
CA LEU A 129 -6.10 -16.94 -14.06
C LEU A 129 -5.19 -17.03 -12.82
N GLY A 130 -4.43 -18.12 -12.66
CA GLY A 130 -3.71 -18.41 -11.43
C GLY A 130 -2.72 -17.30 -11.01
N ALA A 131 -2.07 -16.63 -11.98
CA ALA A 131 -1.17 -15.52 -11.68
C ALA A 131 -1.92 -14.29 -11.12
N ASP A 132 -3.02 -13.91 -11.76
CA ASP A 132 -3.86 -12.78 -11.33
C ASP A 132 -4.51 -13.04 -9.98
N VAL A 133 -5.03 -14.25 -9.76
CA VAL A 133 -5.61 -14.67 -8.48
C VAL A 133 -4.58 -14.65 -7.36
N ARG A 134 -3.36 -15.19 -7.59
CA ARG A 134 -2.28 -15.12 -6.60
C ARG A 134 -1.94 -13.67 -6.24
N GLN A 135 -1.88 -12.79 -7.24
CA GLN A 135 -1.64 -11.37 -7.02
C GLN A 135 -2.75 -10.73 -6.17
N ARG A 136 -4.04 -11.06 -6.41
CA ARG A 136 -5.16 -10.54 -5.58
C ARG A 136 -5.11 -11.05 -4.15
N LEU A 137 -4.91 -12.35 -3.95
CA LEU A 137 -4.79 -12.96 -2.62
C LEU A 137 -3.63 -12.36 -1.83
N ARG A 138 -2.51 -12.07 -2.50
CA ARG A 138 -1.35 -11.41 -1.89
C ARG A 138 -1.64 -9.98 -1.48
N GLU A 139 -2.26 -9.18 -2.36
CA GLU A 139 -2.64 -7.81 -2.01
C GLU A 139 -3.66 -7.78 -0.85
N MET A 140 -4.58 -8.76 -0.79
CA MET A 140 -5.48 -8.94 0.36
C MET A 140 -4.73 -9.28 1.64
N ALA A 141 -3.76 -10.20 1.58
CA ALA A 141 -2.94 -10.55 2.75
C ALA A 141 -2.09 -9.35 3.21
N LEU A 142 -1.55 -8.57 2.26
CA LEU A 142 -0.81 -7.34 2.53
C LEU A 142 -1.70 -6.23 3.08
N ALA A 143 -3.01 -6.22 2.82
CA ALA A 143 -3.91 -5.24 3.43
C ALA A 143 -4.06 -5.44 4.95
N GLY A 144 -3.85 -6.67 5.44
CA GLY A 144 -3.85 -7.02 6.85
C GLY A 144 -2.45 -7.02 7.48
N GLU A 145 -2.33 -7.72 8.62
CA GLU A 145 -1.04 -8.03 9.24
C GLU A 145 -0.43 -9.27 8.56
N PRO A 146 0.72 -9.14 7.89
CA PRO A 146 1.34 -10.26 7.19
C PRO A 146 1.92 -11.27 8.17
N ASP A 147 1.63 -12.55 7.94
CA ASP A 147 2.20 -13.65 8.71
C ASP A 147 3.56 -14.12 8.16
N ASP A 148 4.21 -15.03 8.89
CA ASP A 148 5.51 -15.56 8.51
C ASP A 148 5.42 -16.47 7.26
N SER A 149 4.24 -17.02 6.95
CA SER A 149 4.02 -17.82 5.74
C SER A 149 4.12 -16.95 4.50
N LEU A 150 3.39 -15.83 4.47
CA LEU A 150 3.44 -14.86 3.37
C LEU A 150 4.86 -14.31 3.17
N LEU A 151 5.57 -14.00 4.26
CA LEU A 151 6.96 -13.54 4.20
C LEU A 151 7.89 -14.57 3.55
N ASN A 152 7.71 -15.86 3.87
CA ASN A 152 8.53 -16.92 3.30
C ASN A 152 8.20 -17.16 1.82
N GLU A 153 6.92 -17.09 1.44
CA GLU A 153 6.49 -17.12 0.04
C GLU A 153 7.14 -15.97 -0.74
N LEU A 154 7.00 -14.73 -0.26
CA LEU A 154 7.55 -13.53 -0.91
C LEU A 154 9.07 -13.57 -1.02
N ARG A 155 9.79 -14.05 0.00
CA ARG A 155 11.25 -14.24 -0.07
C ARG A 155 11.64 -15.27 -1.13
N THR A 156 10.91 -16.38 -1.18
CA THR A 156 11.16 -17.45 -2.14
C THR A 156 10.95 -16.95 -3.57
N GLU A 157 9.84 -16.27 -3.81
CA GLU A 157 9.52 -15.70 -5.12
C GLU A 157 10.48 -14.56 -5.48
N ALA A 158 10.82 -13.67 -4.55
CA ALA A 158 11.79 -12.60 -4.78
C ALA A 158 13.18 -13.13 -5.16
N ALA A 159 13.53 -14.36 -4.74
CA ALA A 159 14.78 -15.02 -5.06
C ALA A 159 14.75 -15.77 -6.41
N THR A 160 13.58 -16.21 -6.87
CA THR A 160 13.42 -17.05 -8.07
C THR A 160 12.79 -16.32 -9.25
N ALA A 161 12.14 -15.18 -9.03
CA ALA A 161 11.44 -14.41 -10.04
C ALA A 161 12.42 -13.93 -11.12
N THR A 162 12.08 -14.21 -12.37
CA THR A 162 12.76 -13.66 -13.55
C THR A 162 11.98 -12.50 -14.17
N GLU A 163 10.67 -12.47 -13.95
CA GLU A 163 9.74 -11.43 -14.37
C GLU A 163 9.12 -10.78 -13.14
N ASP A 164 8.73 -9.51 -13.24
CA ASP A 164 8.07 -8.76 -12.15
C ASP A 164 8.82 -8.71 -10.80
N VAL A 165 10.14 -8.94 -10.81
CA VAL A 165 11.02 -8.91 -9.63
C VAL A 165 10.81 -7.64 -8.80
N PHE A 166 10.64 -6.48 -9.45
CA PHE A 166 10.37 -5.22 -8.77
C PHE A 166 9.10 -5.27 -7.92
N THR A 167 7.99 -5.80 -8.47
CA THR A 167 6.71 -5.92 -7.78
C THR A 167 6.82 -6.84 -6.57
N VAL A 168 7.46 -8.00 -6.73
CA VAL A 168 7.64 -8.98 -5.65
C VAL A 168 8.55 -8.43 -4.55
N GLN A 169 9.66 -7.76 -4.90
CA GLN A 169 10.56 -7.13 -3.93
C GLN A 169 9.87 -6.01 -3.16
N LEU A 170 9.05 -5.21 -3.84
CA LEU A 170 8.25 -4.18 -3.21
C LEU A 170 7.21 -4.78 -2.24
N GLN A 171 6.51 -5.83 -2.66
CA GLN A 171 5.56 -6.56 -1.80
C GLN A 171 6.26 -7.15 -0.57
N LEU A 172 7.45 -7.72 -0.75
CA LEU A 172 8.30 -8.21 0.34
C LEU A 172 8.69 -7.07 1.30
N GLY A 173 9.10 -5.91 0.78
CA GLY A 173 9.39 -4.72 1.59
C GLY A 173 8.19 -4.30 2.44
N ARG A 174 7.00 -4.16 1.82
CA ARG A 174 5.74 -3.84 2.51
C ARG A 174 5.44 -4.85 3.62
N ALA A 175 5.58 -6.14 3.33
CA ALA A 175 5.32 -7.20 4.31
C ALA A 175 6.29 -7.13 5.50
N LEU A 176 7.58 -6.90 5.23
CA LEU A 176 8.62 -6.79 6.26
C LEU A 176 8.40 -5.58 7.18
N GLU A 177 8.02 -4.43 6.61
CA GLU A 177 7.73 -3.22 7.39
C GLU A 177 6.53 -3.44 8.33
N LYS A 178 5.43 -4.01 7.82
CA LYS A 178 4.25 -4.32 8.63
C LYS A 178 4.56 -5.34 9.72
N ARG A 179 5.34 -6.39 9.41
CA ARG A 179 5.80 -7.35 10.41
C ARG A 179 6.68 -6.71 11.47
N ALA A 180 7.59 -5.80 11.08
CA ALA A 180 8.42 -5.07 12.02
C ALA A 180 7.56 -4.21 12.98
N ALA A 181 6.55 -3.52 12.46
CA ALA A 181 5.61 -2.74 13.28
C ALA A 181 4.85 -3.62 14.30
N ALA A 182 4.40 -4.81 13.89
CA ALA A 182 3.75 -5.78 14.76
C ALA A 182 4.70 -6.28 15.87
N LEU A 183 5.92 -6.68 15.51
CA LEU A 183 6.92 -7.15 16.47
C LEU A 183 7.33 -6.06 17.47
N LEU A 184 7.44 -4.80 17.04
CA LEU A 184 7.68 -3.68 17.93
C LEU A 184 6.55 -3.52 18.96
N ARG A 185 5.28 -3.63 18.51
CA ARG A 185 4.11 -3.57 19.39
C ARG A 185 4.09 -4.71 20.41
N GLU A 186 4.43 -5.92 19.99
CA GLU A 186 4.57 -7.08 20.88
C GLU A 186 5.69 -6.84 21.91
N ALA A 187 6.85 -6.34 21.48
CA ALA A 187 7.97 -6.03 22.37
C ALA A 187 7.60 -4.95 23.40
N VAL A 188 6.92 -3.87 22.99
CA VAL A 188 6.40 -2.84 23.91
C VAL A 188 5.51 -3.46 24.99
N THR A 189 4.59 -4.34 24.58
CA THR A 189 3.66 -5.03 25.48
C THR A 189 4.42 -5.92 26.47
N ALA A 190 5.40 -6.68 25.99
CA ALA A 190 6.23 -7.54 26.82
C ALA A 190 7.05 -6.74 27.85
N PHE A 191 7.69 -5.63 27.44
CA PHE A 191 8.47 -4.78 28.36
C PHE A 191 7.58 -4.10 29.42
N ARG A 192 6.39 -3.63 29.05
CA ARG A 192 5.42 -3.07 30.01
C ARG A 192 4.96 -4.14 31.01
N THR A 193 4.59 -5.32 30.51
CA THR A 193 4.19 -6.45 31.35
C THR A 193 5.30 -6.85 32.33
N ALA A 194 6.55 -6.92 31.87
CA ALA A 194 7.70 -7.20 32.71
C ALA A 194 7.90 -6.13 33.78
N ALA A 195 7.74 -4.85 33.44
CA ALA A 195 7.85 -3.73 34.38
C ALA A 195 6.73 -3.74 35.43
N ASP A 196 5.52 -4.15 35.06
CA ASP A 196 4.35 -4.17 35.96
C ASP A 196 4.32 -5.40 36.88
N THR A 197 4.98 -6.49 36.48
CA THR A 197 5.08 -7.72 37.29
C THR A 197 5.98 -7.54 38.52
N ASP A 198 6.98 -6.66 38.43
CA ASP A 198 7.90 -6.36 39.52
C ASP A 198 7.25 -5.42 40.55
N ARG A 199 6.96 -5.94 41.75
CA ARG A 199 6.31 -5.19 42.84
C ARG A 199 7.23 -4.15 43.48
N ASP A 200 8.55 -4.26 43.30
CA ASP A 200 9.48 -3.26 43.82
C ASP A 200 9.55 -2.05 42.87
N LEU A 201 8.88 -0.97 43.27
CA LEU A 201 8.83 0.29 42.52
C LEU A 201 10.22 0.93 42.31
N LEU A 202 11.21 0.57 43.13
CA LEU A 202 12.55 1.17 43.06
C LEU A 202 13.55 0.33 42.25
N HIS A 203 13.14 -0.84 41.76
CA HIS A 203 14.03 -1.76 41.08
C HIS A 203 14.60 -1.13 39.78
N PRO A 204 15.95 -1.05 39.60
CA PRO A 204 16.55 -0.42 38.42
C PRO A 204 16.13 -1.05 37.09
N ALA A 205 15.88 -2.37 37.08
CA ALA A 205 15.45 -3.08 35.87
C ALA A 205 14.04 -2.67 35.43
N ARG A 206 13.13 -2.36 36.38
CA ARG A 206 11.80 -1.85 36.07
C ARG A 206 11.85 -0.51 35.35
N ARG A 207 12.67 0.43 35.84
CA ARG A 207 12.89 1.73 35.18
C ARG A 207 13.57 1.59 33.82
N ALA A 208 14.43 0.60 33.64
CA ALA A 208 15.02 0.29 32.35
C ALA A 208 13.97 -0.28 31.37
N ALA A 209 13.12 -1.19 31.82
CA ALA A 209 12.06 -1.79 31.03
C ALA A 209 11.01 -0.76 30.57
N HIS A 210 10.53 0.14 31.45
CA HIS A 210 9.64 1.23 31.04
C HIS A 210 10.29 2.12 29.97
N ARG A 211 11.53 2.58 30.18
CA ARG A 211 12.25 3.38 29.18
C ARG A 211 12.41 2.67 27.84
N GLN A 212 12.70 1.36 27.87
CA GLN A 212 12.80 0.56 26.66
C GLN A 212 11.45 0.45 25.94
N ALA A 213 10.36 0.25 26.69
CA ALA A 213 9.02 0.22 26.13
C ALA A 213 8.64 1.56 25.49
N ASP A 214 8.99 2.68 26.11
CA ASP A 214 8.70 4.02 25.58
C ASP A 214 9.45 4.28 24.27
N MET A 215 10.76 3.97 24.22
CA MET A 215 11.55 4.09 22.99
C MET A 215 11.02 3.19 21.86
N LEU A 216 10.63 1.95 22.17
CA LEU A 216 10.07 1.04 21.16
C LEU A 216 8.69 1.49 20.68
N ALA A 217 7.89 2.11 21.55
CA ALA A 217 6.59 2.67 21.19
C ALA A 217 6.74 3.84 20.22
N GLU A 218 7.73 4.73 20.44
CA GLU A 218 8.06 5.79 19.49
C GLU A 218 8.44 5.22 18.12
N ILE A 219 9.36 4.25 18.08
CA ILE A 219 9.79 3.61 16.83
C ILE A 219 8.60 2.90 16.15
N GLN A 220 7.69 2.29 16.91
CA GLN A 220 6.50 1.64 16.35
C GLN A 220 5.54 2.64 15.70
N GLU A 221 5.24 3.76 16.37
CA GLU A 221 4.41 4.84 15.84
C GLU A 221 5.00 5.40 14.55
N ASP A 222 6.30 5.57 14.55
CA ASP A 222 7.08 6.07 13.45
C ASP A 222 7.06 5.15 12.21
N VAL A 223 7.27 3.85 12.41
CA VAL A 223 7.16 2.85 11.34
C VAL A 223 5.72 2.77 10.84
N SER A 224 4.73 2.84 11.74
CA SER A 224 3.31 2.83 11.35
C SER A 224 2.96 4.05 10.50
N SER A 225 3.46 5.23 10.86
CA SER A 225 3.29 6.46 10.07
C SER A 225 3.97 6.41 8.70
N LEU A 226 5.07 5.66 8.57
CA LEU A 226 5.69 5.39 7.27
C LEU A 226 4.84 4.45 6.42
N ILE A 227 4.35 3.37 7.02
CA ILE A 227 3.45 2.40 6.37
C ILE A 227 2.19 3.12 5.89
N ASP A 228 1.53 3.93 6.72
CA ASP A 228 0.29 4.63 6.37
C ASP A 228 0.49 5.58 5.20
N ARG A 229 1.57 6.38 5.20
CA ARG A 229 1.91 7.27 4.08
C ARG A 229 2.16 6.50 2.79
N MET A 230 2.88 5.37 2.89
CA MET A 230 3.12 4.53 1.74
C MET A 230 1.81 3.94 1.20
N GLU A 231 0.99 3.34 2.06
CA GLU A 231 -0.31 2.75 1.66
C GLU A 231 -1.27 3.79 1.08
N GLN A 232 -1.30 5.02 1.60
CA GLN A 232 -2.05 6.14 1.01
C GLN A 232 -1.56 6.48 -0.40
N ALA A 233 -0.24 6.61 -0.58
CA ALA A 233 0.35 6.87 -1.90
C ALA A 233 0.03 5.73 -2.89
N TRP A 234 0.01 4.47 -2.44
CA TRP A 234 -0.38 3.32 -3.25
C TRP A 234 -1.87 3.30 -3.60
N GLY A 235 -2.74 3.67 -2.67
CA GLY A 235 -4.17 3.84 -2.92
C GLY A 235 -4.44 4.83 -4.06
N ALA A 236 -3.68 5.93 -4.10
CA ALA A 236 -3.75 6.91 -5.18
C ALA A 236 -3.16 6.42 -6.51
N ILE A 237 -2.07 5.65 -6.50
CA ILE A 237 -1.45 5.11 -7.73
C ILE A 237 -2.39 4.13 -8.46
N LYS A 238 -3.34 3.50 -7.77
CA LYS A 238 -4.35 2.63 -8.40
C LYS A 238 -5.36 3.37 -9.28
N THR A 239 -5.37 4.71 -9.31
CA THR A 239 -6.06 5.49 -10.35
C THR A 239 -5.05 6.42 -11.05
N MET A 240 -5.00 6.39 -12.39
CA MET A 240 -4.14 7.35 -13.12
C MET A 240 -4.54 8.83 -12.87
N GLY A 241 -5.75 9.08 -12.37
CA GLY A 241 -6.24 10.41 -12.02
C GLY A 241 -5.69 10.97 -10.70
N ASP A 242 -5.42 10.13 -9.70
CA ASP A 242 -4.96 10.59 -8.38
C ASP A 242 -3.44 10.78 -8.31
N LEU A 243 -2.67 10.19 -9.23
CA LEU A 243 -1.24 10.50 -9.44
C LEU A 243 -1.00 11.98 -9.80
N ALA A 244 -1.98 12.64 -10.40
CA ALA A 244 -1.95 14.09 -10.65
C ALA A 244 -2.36 14.93 -9.43
N ARG A 245 -3.08 14.32 -8.46
CA ARG A 245 -3.54 14.95 -7.20
C ARG A 245 -2.61 14.70 -6.01
N CYS A 246 -1.80 13.64 -6.03
CA CYS A 246 -0.73 13.42 -5.05
C CYS A 246 0.43 14.42 -5.19
N LYS A 247 0.40 15.29 -6.19
CA LYS A 247 1.11 16.57 -6.12
C LYS A 247 0.30 17.49 -5.21
N ASP A 248 0.77 17.60 -3.98
CA ASP A 248 0.46 18.73 -3.09
C ASP A 248 -0.99 18.83 -2.58
N GLU A 249 -1.48 17.80 -1.87
CA GLU A 249 -2.18 18.07 -0.61
C GLU A 249 -1.13 18.44 0.46
N GLN A 250 -0.34 19.47 0.14
CA GLN A 250 0.45 20.17 1.12
C GLN A 250 -0.57 21.04 1.85
N THR A 251 -0.89 20.68 3.10
CA THR A 251 -1.67 21.57 3.97
C THR A 251 -1.11 22.98 3.82
N ASP A 252 -1.94 23.94 3.43
CA ASP A 252 -1.52 25.34 3.16
C ASP A 252 -0.75 25.94 4.35
N ALA A 253 -1.00 25.42 5.55
CA ALA A 253 -0.19 25.70 6.72
C ALA A 253 1.09 24.83 6.72
N SER A 254 2.22 25.47 6.43
CA SER A 254 3.56 24.90 6.62
C SER A 254 4.37 25.76 7.59
N VAL A 255 5.23 25.13 8.37
CA VAL A 255 6.18 25.85 9.23
C VAL A 255 7.33 26.34 8.35
N GLU A 256 7.44 27.65 8.13
CA GLU A 256 8.43 28.26 7.22
C GLU A 256 9.88 28.13 7.71
N GLY A 257 10.05 27.89 9.01
CA GLY A 257 11.35 27.68 9.61
C GLY A 257 11.25 27.48 11.12
N TYR A 258 12.35 27.03 11.71
CA TYR A 258 12.45 26.84 13.14
C TYR A 258 13.84 27.22 13.63
N GLN A 259 13.88 27.80 14.83
CA GLN A 259 15.11 27.99 15.58
C GLN A 259 14.89 27.50 17.01
N ALA A 260 15.79 26.65 17.49
CA ALA A 260 15.91 26.39 18.91
C ALA A 260 17.34 26.53 19.40
N ALA A 261 17.41 26.90 20.67
CA ALA A 261 18.63 27.02 21.42
C ALA A 261 18.49 26.24 22.73
N TRP A 262 19.52 25.46 23.05
CA TRP A 262 19.64 24.73 24.31
C TRP A 262 20.94 25.11 24.99
N THR A 263 20.94 25.17 26.32
CA THR A 263 22.18 25.28 27.11
C THR A 263 22.36 24.03 27.95
N ALA A 264 23.51 23.36 27.78
CA ALA A 264 23.87 22.16 28.53
C ALA A 264 25.20 22.35 29.28
N PRO A 265 25.40 21.69 30.43
CA PRO A 265 26.71 21.68 31.09
C PRO A 265 27.72 20.86 30.27
N GLY A 266 28.90 21.45 30.02
CA GLY A 266 30.03 20.80 29.37
C GLY A 266 30.93 20.04 30.37
N LYS A 267 31.94 19.35 29.85
CA LYS A 267 32.87 18.51 30.64
C LYS A 267 33.62 19.28 31.74
N ASP A 268 33.83 20.58 31.56
CA ASP A 268 34.60 21.43 32.48
C ASP A 268 33.73 22.47 33.20
N GLN A 269 32.45 22.15 33.46
CA GLN A 269 31.43 23.09 33.98
C GLN A 269 31.14 24.32 33.10
N GLN A 270 31.79 24.45 31.94
CA GLN A 270 31.45 25.47 30.95
C GLN A 270 30.08 25.19 30.36
N ARG A 271 29.22 26.22 30.26
CA ARG A 271 27.92 26.07 29.60
C ARG A 271 28.11 26.07 28.09
N VAL A 272 27.60 25.03 27.44
CA VAL A 272 27.60 24.89 25.98
C VAL A 272 26.23 25.30 25.47
N ARG A 273 26.19 26.28 24.57
CA ARG A 273 24.97 26.71 23.86
C ARG A 273 24.93 26.00 22.51
N LEU A 274 23.96 25.12 22.31
CA LEU A 274 23.66 24.54 21.01
C LEU A 274 22.51 25.30 20.37
N GLU A 275 22.64 25.63 19.10
CA GLU A 275 21.55 26.20 18.31
C GLU A 275 21.34 25.35 17.07
N VAL A 276 20.07 25.04 16.77
CA VAL A 276 19.68 24.36 15.55
C VAL A 276 18.69 25.25 14.84
N THR A 277 19.03 25.60 13.60
CA THR A 277 18.17 26.36 12.70
C THR A 277 17.78 25.49 11.53
N TRP A 278 16.49 25.41 11.26
CA TRP A 278 15.93 24.81 10.06
C TRP A 278 15.42 25.92 9.17
N THR A 279 16.00 26.02 7.99
CA THR A 279 15.60 27.02 6.98
C THR A 279 14.62 26.39 5.98
N GLY A 280 13.73 27.20 5.40
CA GLY A 280 12.69 26.74 4.46
C GLY A 280 13.21 25.97 3.23
N ASP A 281 14.53 26.01 2.96
CA ASP A 281 15.22 25.17 1.98
C ASP A 281 15.43 23.71 2.46
N LYS A 282 14.86 23.34 3.61
CA LYS A 282 14.98 22.05 4.28
C LYS A 282 16.40 21.73 4.77
N THR A 283 17.29 22.71 4.88
CA THR A 283 18.64 22.52 5.43
C THR A 283 18.67 22.73 6.93
N ILE A 284 19.43 21.88 7.63
CA ILE A 284 19.64 21.98 9.08
C ILE A 284 21.03 22.55 9.31
N LYS A 285 21.11 23.66 10.04
CA LYS A 285 22.35 24.26 10.51
C LYS A 285 22.43 24.11 12.02
N ALA A 286 23.49 23.48 12.51
CA ALA A 286 23.77 23.38 13.94
C ALA A 286 25.01 24.20 14.29
N THR A 287 24.95 24.94 15.40
CA THR A 287 26.10 25.63 15.98
C THR A 287 26.26 25.27 17.45
N MET A 288 27.50 25.33 17.93
CA MET A 288 27.89 25.13 19.32
C MET A 288 28.74 26.31 19.75
N ASN A 289 28.24 27.12 20.68
CA ASN A 289 28.82 28.40 21.08
C ASN A 289 29.10 29.32 19.88
N GLY A 290 28.20 29.30 18.88
CA GLY A 290 28.32 30.08 17.64
C GLY A 290 29.18 29.42 16.54
N SER A 291 29.95 28.37 16.86
CA SER A 291 30.76 27.65 15.88
C SER A 291 29.94 26.56 15.17
N PRO A 292 30.00 26.43 13.84
CA PRO A 292 29.30 25.37 13.12
C PRO A 292 29.68 23.97 13.60
N VAL A 293 28.68 23.10 13.78
CA VAL A 293 28.87 21.69 14.10
C VAL A 293 28.42 20.84 12.92
N GLN A 294 29.31 19.94 12.49
CA GLN A 294 28.96 18.98 11.45
C GLN A 294 28.13 17.86 12.08
N LEU A 295 26.88 17.76 11.68
CA LEU A 295 25.99 16.67 12.04
C LEU A 295 26.26 15.47 11.12
N SER A 296 26.20 14.27 11.68
CA SER A 296 26.16 13.05 10.87
C SER A 296 24.82 12.95 10.12
N PRO A 297 24.73 12.19 9.00
CA PRO A 297 23.46 11.96 8.30
C PRO A 297 22.34 11.46 9.23
N THR A 298 22.66 10.56 10.15
CA THR A 298 21.72 10.04 11.16
C THR A 298 21.25 11.14 12.11
N GLN A 299 22.15 12.00 12.61
CA GLN A 299 21.77 13.10 13.51
C GLN A 299 20.87 14.13 12.81
N THR A 300 21.20 14.47 11.56
CA THR A 300 20.37 15.35 10.72
C THR A 300 18.98 14.76 10.54
N LEU A 301 18.87 13.46 10.27
CA LEU A 301 17.58 12.78 10.14
C LEU A 301 16.77 12.80 11.43
N LEU A 302 17.40 12.51 12.59
CA LEU A 302 16.73 12.54 13.90
C LEU A 302 16.23 13.93 14.26
N ILE A 303 17.05 14.97 14.05
CA ILE A 303 16.65 16.36 14.28
C ILE A 303 15.48 16.72 13.37
N ARG A 304 15.59 16.41 12.07
CA ARG A 304 14.52 16.68 11.11
C ARG A 304 13.21 16.03 11.52
N ARG A 305 13.25 14.76 11.90
CA ARG A 305 12.09 14.01 12.38
C ARG A 305 11.45 14.65 13.60
N HIS A 306 12.25 15.03 14.60
CA HIS A 306 11.74 15.74 15.78
C HIS A 306 11.11 17.09 15.38
N GLN A 307 11.69 17.81 14.43
CA GLN A 307 11.12 19.06 13.93
C GLN A 307 9.81 18.84 13.16
N GLU A 308 9.73 17.82 12.32
CA GLU A 308 8.49 17.44 11.62
C GLU A 308 7.39 17.12 12.64
N ARG A 309 7.73 16.42 13.74
CA ARG A 309 6.80 16.11 14.83
C ARG A 309 6.37 17.34 15.63
N ILE A 310 7.31 18.23 15.99
CA ILE A 310 6.99 19.52 16.64
C ILE A 310 6.09 20.35 15.73
N SER A 311 6.39 20.41 14.44
CA SER A 311 5.60 21.14 13.45
C SER A 311 4.18 20.59 13.35
N ALA A 312 4.03 19.26 13.31
CA ALA A 312 2.73 18.60 13.31
C ALA A 312 1.91 18.98 14.56
N ILE A 313 2.52 18.92 15.76
CA ILE A 313 1.87 19.32 17.02
C ILE A 313 1.45 20.80 16.99
N LEU A 314 2.31 21.69 16.49
CA LEU A 314 2.00 23.13 16.40
C LEU A 314 0.86 23.41 15.41
N LEU A 315 0.84 22.71 14.28
CA LEU A 315 -0.23 22.83 13.28
C LEU A 315 -1.56 22.29 13.82
N GLU A 316 -1.55 21.14 14.51
CA GLU A 316 -2.73 20.59 15.17
C GLU A 316 -3.26 21.54 16.27
N ALA A 317 -2.36 22.10 17.08
CA ALA A 317 -2.70 23.09 18.10
C ALA A 317 -3.28 24.38 17.49
N ALA A 318 -2.77 24.82 16.34
CA ALA A 318 -3.31 25.98 15.63
C ALA A 318 -4.70 25.72 15.03
N GLN A 319 -4.97 24.49 14.57
CA GLN A 319 -6.27 24.08 14.03
C GLN A 319 -7.33 23.90 15.13
N THR A 320 -6.95 23.30 16.26
CA THR A 320 -7.83 23.12 17.42
C THR A 320 -8.04 24.40 18.21
N GLY A 321 -7.03 25.28 18.24
CA GLY A 321 -7.03 26.56 18.95
C GLY A 321 -7.74 27.69 18.22
N GLY A 322 -8.71 27.40 17.33
CA GLY A 322 -9.47 28.37 16.56
C GLY A 322 -9.93 29.58 17.37
N ALA A 323 -9.14 30.65 17.26
CA ALA A 323 -9.39 32.05 17.57
C ALA A 323 -10.53 32.35 18.57
N GLU A 324 -10.25 32.30 19.87
CA GLU A 324 -10.77 33.38 20.71
C GLU A 324 -9.80 34.56 20.56
N PRO A 325 -10.15 35.63 19.81
CA PRO A 325 -9.29 36.79 19.75
C PRO A 325 -9.15 37.34 21.17
N LEU A 326 -7.91 37.36 21.67
CA LEU A 326 -7.54 38.05 22.89
C LEU A 326 -8.08 39.49 22.80
N LYS A 327 -9.24 39.73 23.42
CA LYS A 327 -9.81 41.06 23.56
C LYS A 327 -8.83 41.86 24.40
N ARG A 328 -8.10 42.77 23.74
CA ARG A 328 -7.29 43.80 24.40
C ARG A 328 -8.19 44.85 25.01
#